data_AF-A0A1B6M3X8-F1
#
_entry.id   AF-A0A1B6M3X8-F1
#
_cell.length_a   1.000
_cell.length_b   1.000
_cell.length_c   1.000
_cell.angle_alpha   90.00
_cell.angle_beta   90.00
_cell.angle_gamma   90.00
#
_symmetry.space_group_name_H-M   'P 1'
#
loop_
_entity.id
_entity.type
_entity.pdbx_description
1 polymer ?
#
loop_
_entity_poly.entity_id
_entity_poly.type
_entity_poly.pdbx_seq_one_letter_code
_entity_poly.pdbx_strand_id
1 'polypeptide(L)'
;MNVPEEVKVQREQSRDFEWQYYMLHNTVDVSQDLSQCGITAIPDCFLTQCYYLQNLYLEGNRLTELGEAFFPSLRNLKWLDVRNNLLKTIPATIADHSALQVLLLEGNLIEALPIEIGSLPSLRGIQLGRNPIMYPPQDIV
;
A
#
# COMPACT_ATOMS: atom_id res chain seq x y z
N MET A 1 36.46 4.32 -37.14
CA MET A 1 36.66 5.61 -36.44
C MET A 1 36.09 5.45 -35.04
N ASN A 2 36.95 5.57 -34.03
CA ASN A 2 36.55 5.46 -32.63
C ASN A 2 35.66 6.63 -32.26
N VAL A 3 34.44 6.34 -31.80
CA VAL A 3 33.55 7.33 -31.19
C VAL A 3 34.07 7.57 -29.75
N PRO A 4 34.27 8.82 -29.30
CA PRO A 4 34.78 9.12 -27.96
C PRO A 4 33.87 8.54 -26.88
N GLU A 5 34.44 8.00 -25.79
CA GLU A 5 33.67 7.41 -24.66
C GLU A 5 32.70 8.40 -23.99
N GLU A 6 32.93 9.70 -24.14
CA GLU A 6 32.06 10.77 -23.63
C GLU A 6 30.66 10.78 -24.29
N VAL A 7 30.52 10.20 -25.49
CA VAL A 7 29.23 10.12 -26.21
C VAL A 7 28.39 8.91 -25.76
N LYS A 8 28.98 7.92 -25.08
CA LYS A 8 28.23 6.76 -24.55
C LYS A 8 27.49 7.10 -23.26
N VAL A 9 28.09 7.92 -22.39
CA VAL A 9 27.52 8.27 -21.07
C VAL A 9 26.25 9.11 -21.19
N GLN A 10 26.13 9.95 -22.23
CA GLN A 10 24.94 10.79 -22.44
C GLN A 10 23.72 10.02 -22.97
N ARG A 11 23.91 8.82 -23.57
CA ARG A 11 22.80 7.99 -24.09
C ARG A 11 22.16 7.07 -23.06
N GLU A 12 22.79 6.90 -21.90
CA GLU A 12 22.26 6.09 -20.79
C GLU A 12 21.42 6.95 -19.85
N GLN A 13 21.88 8.17 -19.52
CA GLN A 13 21.09 9.12 -18.70
C GLN A 13 19.79 9.55 -19.38
N SER A 14 19.78 9.66 -20.71
CA SER A 14 18.57 10.06 -21.45
C SER A 14 17.48 8.98 -21.44
N ARG A 15 17.84 7.70 -21.26
CA ARG A 15 16.85 6.62 -21.16
C ARG A 15 16.16 6.62 -19.81
N ASP A 16 16.87 6.88 -18.71
CA ASP A 16 16.26 6.96 -17.38
C ASP A 16 15.20 8.07 -17.29
N PHE A 17 15.44 9.23 -17.91
CA PHE A 17 14.46 10.31 -17.97
C PHE A 17 13.27 10.00 -18.89
N GLU A 18 13.50 9.31 -20.01
CA GLU A 18 12.39 8.85 -20.84
C GLU A 18 11.56 7.80 -20.10
N TRP A 19 12.16 6.80 -19.43
CA TRP A 19 11.41 5.82 -18.63
C TRP A 19 10.66 6.46 -17.47
N GLN A 20 11.23 7.45 -16.79
CA GLN A 20 10.50 8.23 -15.78
C GLN A 20 9.33 9.00 -16.39
N TYR A 21 9.53 9.64 -17.54
CA TYR A 21 8.47 10.35 -18.26
C TYR A 21 7.37 9.39 -18.77
N TYR A 22 7.75 8.23 -19.31
CA TYR A 22 6.86 7.17 -19.74
C TYR A 22 6.13 6.52 -18.55
N MET A 23 6.76 6.33 -17.39
CA MET A 23 6.07 5.88 -16.17
C MET A 23 5.12 6.92 -15.58
N LEU A 24 5.39 8.22 -15.81
CA LEU A 24 4.54 9.32 -15.37
C LEU A 24 3.36 9.61 -16.33
N HIS A 25 3.49 9.31 -17.63
CA HIS A 25 2.55 9.75 -18.67
C HIS A 25 1.95 8.62 -19.54
N ASN A 26 2.48 7.39 -19.50
CA ASN A 26 1.79 6.21 -19.99
C ASN A 26 1.12 5.55 -18.80
N THR A 27 -0.17 5.24 -18.91
CA THR A 27 -0.97 4.62 -17.86
C THR A 27 -0.47 3.19 -17.59
N VAL A 28 0.62 3.09 -16.84
CA VAL A 28 0.95 1.92 -16.03
C VAL A 28 -0.27 1.75 -15.13
N ASP A 29 -0.86 0.56 -15.16
CA ASP A 29 -2.00 0.27 -14.30
C ASP A 29 -1.64 0.69 -12.86
N VAL A 30 -2.34 1.70 -12.36
CA VAL A 30 -2.17 2.19 -10.98
C VAL A 30 -2.83 1.24 -9.99
N SER A 31 -3.36 0.12 -10.49
CA SER A 31 -3.99 -0.94 -9.75
C SER A 31 -3.13 -2.19 -9.82
N GLN A 32 -2.99 -2.87 -8.69
CA GLN A 32 -2.38 -4.19 -8.65
C GLN A 32 -3.32 -5.13 -7.91
N ASP A 33 -3.74 -6.19 -8.60
CA ASP A 33 -4.49 -7.29 -8.01
C ASP A 33 -3.54 -8.45 -7.69
N LEU A 34 -3.50 -8.80 -6.40
CA LEU A 34 -2.73 -9.90 -5.82
C LEU A 34 -3.63 -10.76 -4.92
N SER A 35 -4.94 -10.71 -5.16
CA SER A 35 -5.92 -11.46 -4.39
C SER A 35 -5.70 -12.97 -4.57
N GLN A 36 -5.94 -13.73 -3.50
CA GLN A 36 -5.89 -15.20 -3.50
C GLN A 36 -4.55 -15.81 -3.94
N CYS A 37 -3.45 -15.06 -3.81
CA CYS A 37 -2.10 -15.52 -4.17
C CYS A 37 -1.38 -16.28 -3.04
N GLY A 38 -2.02 -16.43 -1.87
CA GLY A 38 -1.42 -17.10 -0.71
C GLY A 38 -0.28 -16.31 -0.06
N ILE A 39 -0.26 -14.99 -0.25
CA ILE A 39 0.77 -14.09 0.27
C ILE A 39 0.72 -14.08 1.80
N THR A 40 1.87 -14.30 2.43
CA THR A 40 2.01 -14.27 3.90
C THR A 40 2.64 -12.99 4.42
N ALA A 41 3.42 -12.29 3.58
CA ALA A 41 4.06 -11.02 3.89
C ALA A 41 4.29 -10.21 2.61
N ILE A 42 4.32 -8.89 2.75
CA ILE A 42 4.60 -7.96 1.65
C ILE A 42 6.11 -7.66 1.67
N PRO A 43 6.86 -7.96 0.60
CA PRO A 43 8.31 -7.77 0.61
C PRO A 43 8.69 -6.29 0.45
N ASP A 44 9.77 -5.86 1.10
CA ASP A 44 10.25 -4.46 1.05
C ASP A 44 10.53 -3.96 -0.37
N CYS A 45 10.97 -4.84 -1.28
CA CYS A 45 11.18 -4.50 -2.68
C CYS A 45 9.87 -4.07 -3.36
N PHE A 46 8.73 -4.66 -3.00
CA PHE A 46 7.42 -4.25 -3.52
C PHE A 46 7.08 -2.84 -3.03
N LEU A 47 7.30 -2.55 -1.74
CA LEU A 47 7.03 -1.23 -1.17
C LEU A 47 7.88 -0.13 -1.82
N THR A 48 9.14 -0.43 -2.17
CA THR A 48 10.06 0.53 -2.80
C THR A 48 9.83 0.70 -4.31
N GLN A 49 9.35 -0.33 -5.01
CA GLN A 49 9.15 -0.28 -6.48
C GLN A 49 7.74 0.16 -6.88
N CYS A 50 6.73 -0.07 -6.03
CA CYS A 50 5.32 0.16 -6.36
C CYS A 50 4.72 1.41 -5.70
N TYR A 51 5.56 2.43 -5.42
CA TYR A 51 5.14 3.69 -4.76
C TYR A 51 4.08 4.50 -5.52
N TYR A 52 3.87 4.21 -6.81
CA TYR A 52 2.91 4.86 -7.68
C TYR A 52 1.49 4.26 -7.60
N LEU A 53 1.31 3.13 -6.91
CA LEU A 53 0.01 2.46 -6.83
C LEU A 53 -1.05 3.34 -6.18
N GLN A 54 -2.24 3.31 -6.76
CA GLN A 54 -3.46 3.94 -6.25
C GLN A 54 -4.47 2.90 -5.77
N ASN A 55 -4.50 1.70 -6.35
CA ASN A 55 -5.39 0.63 -5.94
C ASN A 55 -4.59 -0.64 -5.68
N LEU A 56 -4.78 -1.27 -4.53
CA LEU A 56 -4.11 -2.51 -4.18
C LEU A 56 -5.14 -3.50 -3.64
N TYR A 57 -5.24 -4.65 -4.31
CA TYR A 57 -6.12 -5.75 -3.91
C TYR A 57 -5.28 -6.92 -3.41
N LEU A 58 -5.48 -7.27 -2.16
CA LEU A 58 -4.80 -8.33 -1.42
C LEU A 58 -5.83 -9.27 -0.76
N GLU A 59 -7.06 -9.29 -1.26
CA GLU A 59 -8.14 -10.10 -0.68
C GLU A 59 -7.77 -11.59 -0.66
N GLY A 60 -8.13 -12.30 0.42
CA GLY A 60 -8.04 -13.77 0.44
C GLY A 60 -6.60 -14.29 0.48
N ASN A 61 -5.70 -13.51 1.06
CA ASN A 61 -4.33 -13.92 1.34
C ASN A 61 -4.19 -14.38 2.81
N ARG A 62 -2.95 -14.51 3.30
CA ARG A 62 -2.62 -14.97 4.66
C ARG A 62 -1.78 -13.94 5.39
N LEU A 63 -1.96 -12.66 5.08
CA LEU A 63 -1.24 -11.56 5.70
C LEU A 63 -1.62 -11.47 7.18
N THR A 64 -0.63 -11.52 8.06
CA THR A 64 -0.81 -11.32 9.51
C THR A 64 -0.58 -9.88 9.93
N GLU A 65 0.16 -9.11 9.12
CA GLU A 65 0.46 -7.70 9.31
C GLU A 65 0.77 -7.02 7.97
N LEU A 66 0.73 -5.68 7.93
CA LEU A 66 1.18 -4.87 6.78
C LEU A 66 2.60 -4.31 6.97
N GLY A 67 3.06 -4.17 8.22
CA GLY A 67 4.36 -3.58 8.57
C GLY A 67 4.34 -2.05 8.59
N GLU A 68 5.21 -1.45 9.42
CA GLU A 68 5.25 0.01 9.64
C GLU A 68 5.61 0.80 8.39
N ALA A 69 6.37 0.20 7.46
CA ALA A 69 6.80 0.86 6.22
C ALA A 69 5.71 0.90 5.13
N PHE A 70 4.59 0.20 5.30
CA PHE A 70 3.57 0.03 4.26
C PHE A 70 2.96 1.35 3.79
N PHE A 71 2.32 2.09 4.72
CA PHE A 71 1.67 3.36 4.40
C PHE A 71 2.65 4.48 4.01
N PRO A 72 3.83 4.62 4.67
CA PRO A 72 4.83 5.59 4.25
C PRO A 72 5.40 5.35 2.85
N SER A 73 5.37 4.11 2.36
CA SER A 73 5.89 3.74 1.03
C SER A 73 4.83 3.93 -0.06
N LEU A 74 3.61 3.47 0.17
CA LEU A 74 2.52 3.51 -0.81
C LEU A 74 1.69 4.81 -0.72
N ARG A 75 2.35 5.97 -0.70
CA ARG A 75 1.74 7.28 -0.38
C ARG A 75 0.57 7.71 -1.27
N ASN A 76 0.49 7.14 -2.48
CA ASN A 76 -0.54 7.47 -3.46
C ASN A 76 -1.78 6.56 -3.38
N LEU A 77 -1.79 5.60 -2.44
CA LEU A 77 -2.82 4.58 -2.34
C LEU A 77 -4.18 5.19 -1.96
N LYS A 78 -5.18 5.01 -2.82
CA LYS A 78 -6.55 5.49 -2.63
C LYS A 78 -7.48 4.37 -2.21
N TRP A 79 -7.22 3.16 -2.69
CA TRP A 79 -8.03 1.97 -2.43
C TRP A 79 -7.14 0.84 -1.92
N LEU A 80 -7.44 0.33 -0.73
CA LEU A 80 -6.80 -0.85 -0.17
C LEU A 80 -7.86 -1.89 0.17
N ASP A 81 -7.74 -3.05 -0.46
CA ASP A 81 -8.53 -4.23 -0.14
C ASP A 81 -7.65 -5.30 0.48
N VAL A 82 -7.84 -5.54 1.78
CA VAL A 82 -7.15 -6.60 2.55
C VAL A 82 -8.17 -7.51 3.22
N ARG A 83 -9.37 -7.63 2.65
CA ARG A 83 -10.41 -8.51 3.17
C ARG A 83 -9.94 -9.96 3.23
N ASN A 84 -10.53 -10.75 4.12
CA ASN A 84 -10.27 -12.19 4.22
C ASN A 84 -8.76 -12.51 4.38
N ASN A 85 -8.09 -11.81 5.30
CA ASN A 85 -6.70 -12.05 5.71
C ASN A 85 -6.66 -12.40 7.22
N LEU A 86 -5.47 -12.36 7.84
CA LEU A 86 -5.25 -12.68 9.25
C LEU A 86 -4.73 -11.47 10.03
N LEU A 87 -5.02 -10.25 9.56
CA LEU A 87 -4.52 -9.01 10.17
C LEU A 87 -5.07 -8.86 11.58
N LYS A 88 -4.20 -8.56 12.55
CA LYS A 88 -4.59 -8.30 13.95
C LYS A 88 -4.72 -6.82 14.28
N THR A 89 -4.04 -5.97 13.52
CA THR A 89 -4.00 -4.53 13.70
C THR A 89 -3.65 -3.84 12.38
N ILE A 90 -3.76 -2.52 12.37
CA ILE A 90 -3.28 -1.65 11.31
C ILE A 90 -2.19 -0.75 11.90
N PRO A 91 -1.03 -0.60 11.24
CA PRO A 91 0.07 0.19 11.78
C PRO A 91 -0.33 1.66 11.92
N ALA A 92 0.15 2.30 12.99
CA ALA A 92 -0.15 3.70 13.31
C ALA A 92 0.38 4.68 12.25
N THR A 93 1.37 4.26 11.44
CA THR A 93 1.88 5.01 10.29
C THR A 93 0.83 5.29 9.22
N ILE A 94 -0.37 4.70 9.32
CA ILE A 94 -1.52 5.13 8.52
C ILE A 94 -1.85 6.63 8.73
N ALA A 95 -1.50 7.23 9.88
CA ALA A 95 -1.72 8.65 10.17
C ALA A 95 -1.21 9.59 9.08
N ASP A 96 -0.07 9.25 8.47
CA ASP A 96 0.59 10.08 7.46
C ASP A 96 -0.05 9.94 6.07
N HIS A 97 -1.04 9.05 5.93
CA HIS A 97 -1.57 8.67 4.63
C HIS A 97 -2.69 9.61 4.15
N SER A 98 -2.31 10.65 3.40
CA SER A 98 -3.24 11.70 2.95
C SER A 98 -4.17 11.30 1.80
N ALA A 99 -3.85 10.27 1.00
CA ALA A 99 -4.60 9.93 -0.21
C ALA A 99 -5.64 8.80 -0.06
N LEU A 100 -5.66 8.06 1.06
CA LEU A 100 -6.48 6.86 1.20
C LEU A 100 -7.96 7.24 1.34
N GLN A 101 -8.80 6.64 0.50
CA GLN A 101 -10.23 6.93 0.42
C GLN A 101 -11.08 5.75 0.89
N VAL A 102 -10.65 4.53 0.54
CA VAL A 102 -11.37 3.30 0.85
C VAL A 102 -10.43 2.28 1.45
N LEU A 103 -10.82 1.75 2.62
CA LEU A 103 -10.08 0.73 3.36
C LEU A 103 -11.01 -0.46 3.69
N LEU A 104 -10.79 -1.59 3.05
CA LEU A 104 -11.61 -2.80 3.23
C LEU A 104 -10.86 -3.82 4.08
N LEU A 105 -11.34 -4.03 5.31
CA LEU A 105 -10.72 -4.87 6.34
C LEU A 105 -11.60 -6.06 6.75
N GLU A 106 -12.74 -6.26 6.09
CA GLU A 106 -13.71 -7.31 6.45
C GLU A 106 -13.06 -8.71 6.51
N GLY A 107 -13.38 -9.50 7.54
CA GLY A 107 -12.90 -10.89 7.63
C GLY A 107 -11.42 -10.98 8.01
N ASN A 108 -10.98 -10.16 8.95
CA ASN A 108 -9.66 -10.23 9.57
C ASN A 108 -9.79 -10.56 11.07
N LEU A 109 -8.68 -10.46 11.81
CA LEU A 109 -8.60 -10.70 13.25
C LEU A 109 -8.35 -9.40 14.03
N ILE A 110 -8.85 -8.27 13.51
CA ILE A 110 -8.59 -6.95 14.09
C ILE A 110 -9.40 -6.78 15.38
N GLU A 111 -8.69 -6.61 16.50
CA GLU A 111 -9.31 -6.42 17.82
C GLU A 111 -9.53 -4.93 18.14
N ALA A 112 -8.65 -4.07 17.63
CA ALA A 112 -8.74 -2.62 17.76
C ALA A 112 -8.16 -1.94 16.52
N LEU A 113 -8.65 -0.74 16.22
CA LEU A 113 -8.06 0.13 15.20
C LEU A 113 -7.15 1.18 15.84
N PRO A 114 -6.06 1.59 15.17
CA PRO A 114 -5.29 2.76 15.57
C PRO A 114 -6.19 4.00 15.60
N ILE A 115 -6.01 4.88 16.60
CA ILE A 115 -6.80 6.11 16.73
C ILE A 115 -6.58 7.06 15.53
N GLU A 116 -5.42 6.92 14.91
CA GLU A 116 -4.95 7.61 13.72
C GLU A 116 -5.88 7.44 12.52
N ILE A 117 -6.63 6.32 12.42
CA ILE A 117 -7.65 6.15 11.36
C ILE A 117 -8.69 7.28 11.37
N GLY A 118 -9.02 7.81 12.54
CA GLY A 118 -9.97 8.91 12.67
C GLY A 118 -9.43 10.26 12.15
N SER A 119 -8.13 10.37 11.90
CA SER A 119 -7.46 11.58 11.43
C SER A 119 -7.23 11.62 9.92
N LEU A 120 -7.57 10.55 9.20
CA LEU A 120 -7.30 10.42 7.78
C LEU A 120 -8.14 11.42 6.95
N PRO A 121 -7.51 12.38 6.25
CA PRO A 121 -8.22 13.51 5.66
C PRO A 121 -9.09 13.14 4.45
N SER A 122 -8.75 12.05 3.76
CA SER A 122 -9.42 11.62 2.53
C SER A 122 -10.28 10.38 2.71
N LEU A 123 -10.30 9.75 3.89
CA LEU A 123 -11.00 8.49 4.11
C LEU A 123 -12.51 8.70 4.06
N ARG A 124 -13.18 7.96 3.18
CA ARG A 124 -14.64 8.04 2.92
C ARG A 124 -15.36 6.73 3.20
N GLY A 125 -14.65 5.60 3.17
CA GLY A 125 -15.23 4.29 3.39
C GLY A 125 -14.29 3.38 4.15
N ILE A 126 -14.81 2.76 5.20
CA ILE A 126 -14.13 1.70 5.95
C ILE A 126 -15.10 0.54 6.15
N GLN A 127 -14.64 -0.69 5.87
CA GLN A 127 -15.43 -1.91 6.13
C GLN A 127 -14.70 -2.77 7.14
N LEU A 128 -15.36 -3.02 8.28
CA LEU A 128 -14.78 -3.72 9.43
C LEU A 128 -15.53 -4.98 9.82
N GLY A 129 -16.55 -5.38 9.05
CA GLY A 129 -17.37 -6.55 9.35
C GLY A 129 -16.51 -7.80 9.59
N ARG A 130 -17.04 -8.76 10.36
CA ARG A 130 -16.35 -10.04 10.61
C ARG A 130 -14.91 -9.87 11.15
N ASN A 131 -14.70 -8.85 11.98
CA ASN A 131 -13.52 -8.72 12.82
C ASN A 131 -13.94 -8.83 14.30
N PRO A 132 -13.09 -9.37 15.19
CA PRO A 132 -13.33 -9.45 16.63
C PRO A 132 -13.11 -8.09 17.33
N ILE A 133 -13.61 -6.98 16.77
CA ILE A 133 -13.40 -5.64 17.32
C ILE A 133 -14.12 -5.54 18.67
N MET A 134 -13.35 -5.32 19.74
CA MET A 134 -13.88 -5.14 21.08
C MET A 134 -13.91 -3.65 21.42
N TYR A 135 -15.10 -3.14 21.76
CA TYR A 135 -15.31 -1.78 22.26
C TYR A 135 -15.89 -1.85 23.68
N PRO A 136 -15.37 -1.09 24.66
CA PRO A 136 -14.10 -0.34 24.67
C PRO A 136 -12.86 -1.26 24.74
N PRO A 137 -11.64 -0.77 24.46
CA PRO A 137 -10.42 -1.55 24.69
C PRO A 137 -10.34 -2.02 26.14
N GLN A 138 -9.84 -3.25 26.38
CA GLN A 138 -9.81 -3.87 27.71
C GLN A 138 -9.07 -3.04 28.77
N ASP A 139 -8.23 -2.10 28.35
CA ASP A 139 -7.44 -1.24 29.23
C ASP A 139 -8.20 0.02 29.71
N ILE A 140 -9.48 0.18 29.38
CA ILE A 140 -10.34 1.20 30.00
C ILE A 140 -11.11 0.55 31.16
N VAL A 141 -10.47 0.54 32.34
CA VAL A 141 -11.09 0.22 33.65
C VAL A 141 -11.15 1.48 34.49
#